data_AF-A0A2E3MRA5-F1
#
_entry.id   AF-A0A2E3MRA5-F1
#
_cell.length_a   1.000
_cell.length_b   1.000
_cell.length_c   1.000
_cell.angle_alpha   90.00
_cell.angle_beta   90.00
_cell.angle_gamma   90.00
#
_symmetry.space_group_name_H-M   'P 1'
#
loop_
_entity.id
_entity.type
_entity.pdbx_description
1 polymer ?
#
loop_
_entity_poly.entity_id
_entity_poly.type
_entity_poly.pdbx_seq_one_letter_code
_entity_poly.pdbx_strand_id
1 'polypeptide(L)'
;MFPRRLFIPSLLAAVGVPYAMMREDQRQVQTATKSGISKHSSYYNGITSPGVATGIPLAGKPGMELHQLFRFNISPHWVTANWPRVSTIQTSTNLQGLRIPVVTGTQKDALVGVLTYYFDSQDRLVRISFQGHTGDERPLVQYCLKQFELRVTPKLGSGMYAYKRRGRPLSLLRVRRAPVIRASTPNASLEVSLELNHPRLSRELSSKFRNQL
;
A
#
# COMPACT_ATOMS: atom_id res chain seq x y z
N MET A 1 39.98 -26.58 54.77
CA MET A 1 38.71 -27.10 55.32
C MET A 1 37.61 -26.80 54.31
N PHE A 2 37.27 -27.81 53.48
CA PHE A 2 36.07 -28.02 52.61
C PHE A 2 35.66 -26.96 51.53
N PRO A 3 34.89 -27.32 50.46
CA PRO A 3 35.44 -27.93 49.24
C PRO A 3 34.82 -27.46 47.89
N ARG A 4 35.43 -27.97 46.80
CA ARG A 4 34.93 -28.32 45.43
C ARG A 4 33.55 -27.80 44.96
N ARG A 5 33.56 -27.12 43.81
CA ARG A 5 32.38 -26.90 42.94
C ARG A 5 32.22 -28.06 41.96
N LEU A 6 31.04 -28.70 41.97
CA LEU A 6 30.63 -29.76 41.05
C LEU A 6 29.91 -29.15 39.84
N PHE A 7 30.31 -29.57 38.65
CA PHE A 7 29.59 -29.38 37.38
C PHE A 7 28.36 -30.29 37.33
N ILE A 8 27.24 -29.79 36.82
CA ILE A 8 26.10 -30.60 36.36
C ILE A 8 25.69 -30.08 34.98
N PRO A 9 25.81 -30.88 33.90
CA PRO A 9 25.11 -30.60 32.64
C PRO A 9 23.76 -31.33 32.64
N SER A 10 22.68 -30.60 32.41
CA SER A 10 21.34 -31.18 32.24
C SER A 10 20.89 -31.00 30.79
N LEU A 11 20.87 -32.11 30.06
CA LEU A 11 20.19 -32.32 28.78
C LEU A 11 18.67 -32.42 29.01
N LEU A 12 17.84 -31.78 28.18
CA LEU A 12 16.44 -32.16 28.08
C LEU A 12 15.89 -32.06 26.63
N ALA A 13 15.71 -33.26 26.07
CA ALA A 13 14.70 -33.76 25.15
C ALA A 13 13.91 -32.77 24.26
N ALA A 14 14.13 -32.91 22.95
CA ALA A 14 13.20 -32.46 21.92
C ALA A 14 11.96 -33.37 21.90
N VAL A 15 10.77 -32.75 21.97
CA VAL A 15 9.47 -33.42 21.90
C VAL A 15 9.17 -33.78 20.44
N GLY A 16 9.02 -35.08 20.16
CA GLY A 16 8.52 -35.59 18.88
C GLY A 16 7.01 -35.38 18.77
N VAL A 17 6.56 -34.81 17.65
CA VAL A 17 5.15 -34.70 17.29
C VAL A 17 4.83 -35.80 16.28
N PRO A 18 3.87 -36.71 16.53
CA PRO A 18 3.42 -37.65 15.52
C PRO A 18 2.41 -36.96 14.59
N TYR A 19 2.71 -36.94 13.29
CA TYR A 19 1.70 -36.71 12.25
C TYR A 19 0.86 -37.99 12.12
N ALA A 20 -0.41 -37.91 12.51
CA ALA A 20 -1.39 -38.93 12.15
C ALA A 20 -1.86 -38.68 10.71
N MET A 21 -1.73 -39.71 9.88
CA MET A 21 -2.33 -39.83 8.55
C MET A 21 -3.85 -39.77 8.62
N MET A 22 -4.50 -39.04 7.72
CA MET A 22 -5.94 -39.13 7.49
C MET A 22 -6.19 -39.62 6.06
N ARG A 23 -6.98 -40.69 6.01
CA ARG A 23 -7.26 -41.59 4.88
C ARG A 23 -8.45 -41.07 4.08
N GLU A 24 -8.27 -40.99 2.77
CA GLU A 24 -9.30 -40.70 1.78
C GLU A 24 -9.77 -42.04 1.19
N ASP A 25 -11.08 -42.34 1.20
CA ASP A 25 -11.76 -42.90 0.03
C ASP A 25 -13.29 -42.90 0.13
N GLN A 26 -13.88 -42.83 -1.06
CA GLN A 26 -15.23 -42.46 -1.47
C GLN A 26 -16.34 -43.47 -1.14
N ARG A 27 -17.60 -42.98 -1.11
CA ARG A 27 -18.79 -43.54 -1.80
C ARG A 27 -20.07 -42.80 -1.41
N GLN A 28 -20.70 -42.10 -2.36
CA GLN A 28 -22.03 -42.47 -2.87
C GLN A 28 -22.53 -41.50 -3.94
N VAL A 29 -22.79 -42.08 -5.11
CA VAL A 29 -23.52 -41.53 -6.25
C VAL A 29 -25.02 -41.70 -5.99
N GLN A 30 -25.83 -40.67 -6.23
CA GLN A 30 -27.25 -40.85 -6.60
C GLN A 30 -27.63 -39.92 -7.74
N THR A 31 -27.87 -40.55 -8.88
CA THR A 31 -28.47 -40.01 -10.10
C THR A 31 -29.99 -40.11 -9.98
N ALA A 32 -30.74 -39.05 -10.26
CA ALA A 32 -32.17 -39.14 -10.55
C ALA A 32 -32.59 -38.06 -11.55
N THR A 33 -32.71 -38.49 -12.80
CA THR A 33 -33.39 -37.77 -13.88
C THR A 33 -34.88 -38.12 -13.83
N LYS A 34 -35.77 -37.11 -13.80
CA LYS A 34 -37.13 -37.28 -14.32
C LYS A 34 -37.59 -35.99 -15.00
N SER A 35 -37.95 -36.17 -16.26
CA SER A 35 -38.44 -35.19 -17.22
C SER A 35 -39.88 -34.75 -16.90
N GLY A 36 -40.14 -33.47 -17.14
CA GLY A 36 -41.47 -32.89 -17.19
C GLY A 36 -41.43 -31.68 -18.11
N ILE A 37 -41.62 -31.92 -19.41
CA ILE A 37 -41.72 -30.87 -20.43
C ILE A 37 -43.10 -30.23 -20.29
N SER A 38 -43.15 -28.93 -19.99
CA SER A 38 -44.32 -28.08 -20.23
C SER A 38 -43.84 -26.85 -21.00
N LYS A 39 -44.25 -26.78 -22.27
CA LYS A 39 -44.05 -25.63 -23.16
C LYS A 39 -44.95 -24.49 -22.69
N HIS A 40 -44.38 -23.37 -22.26
CA HIS A 40 -45.02 -22.07 -22.37
C HIS A 40 -43.93 -21.05 -22.72
N SER A 41 -43.87 -20.69 -24.01
CA SER A 41 -43.13 -19.54 -24.51
C SER A 41 -43.88 -18.29 -24.09
N SER A 42 -43.26 -17.39 -23.31
CA SER A 42 -43.60 -15.97 -23.22
C SER A 42 -42.54 -15.21 -22.42
N TYR A 43 -41.89 -14.26 -23.08
CA TYR A 43 -41.29 -13.03 -22.53
C TYR A 43 -40.31 -13.16 -21.34
N TYR A 44 -39.02 -13.34 -21.64
CA TYR A 44 -37.96 -12.95 -20.69
C TYR A 44 -37.64 -11.46 -20.83
N ASN A 45 -38.38 -10.65 -20.09
CA ASN A 45 -37.92 -9.35 -19.61
C ASN A 45 -37.84 -9.44 -18.08
N GLY A 46 -36.61 -9.43 -17.55
CA GLY A 46 -36.29 -9.15 -16.15
C GLY A 46 -36.67 -10.24 -15.13
N ILE A 47 -35.64 -10.79 -14.47
CA ILE A 47 -35.47 -10.84 -13.00
C ILE A 47 -34.06 -11.43 -12.80
N THR A 48 -33.06 -10.56 -12.72
CA THR A 48 -31.79 -10.88 -12.07
C THR A 48 -31.98 -10.67 -10.58
N SER A 49 -31.77 -11.72 -9.79
CA SER A 49 -31.74 -11.68 -8.34
C SER A 49 -30.95 -10.48 -7.81
N PRO A 50 -31.37 -9.82 -6.72
CA PRO A 50 -30.60 -8.77 -6.08
C PRO A 50 -29.43 -9.42 -5.31
N GLY A 51 -28.40 -9.82 -6.05
CA GLY A 51 -27.08 -10.02 -5.50
C GLY A 51 -26.55 -8.63 -5.15
N VAL A 52 -26.69 -8.25 -3.88
CA VAL A 52 -26.14 -7.02 -3.34
C VAL A 52 -24.63 -7.02 -3.57
N ALA A 53 -24.18 -6.38 -4.64
CA ALA A 53 -22.79 -6.00 -4.82
C ALA A 53 -22.50 -4.79 -3.89
N THR A 54 -22.55 -5.00 -2.57
CA THR A 54 -21.94 -4.08 -1.60
C THR A 54 -20.43 -4.33 -1.58
N GLY A 55 -19.80 -4.18 -2.73
CA GLY A 55 -18.38 -3.86 -2.79
C GLY A 55 -18.29 -2.36 -2.80
N ILE A 56 -18.16 -1.71 -1.64
CA ILE A 56 -17.58 -0.37 -1.60
C ILE A 56 -16.28 -0.49 -2.40
N PRO A 57 -16.06 0.25 -3.50
CA PRO A 57 -14.82 0.15 -4.25
C PRO A 57 -13.67 0.39 -3.27
N LEU A 58 -12.91 -0.67 -2.97
CA LEU A 58 -11.74 -0.60 -2.13
C LEU A 58 -10.73 0.25 -2.90
N ALA A 59 -10.57 1.49 -2.42
CA ALA A 59 -9.61 2.49 -2.89
C ALA A 59 -9.94 3.21 -4.21
N GLY A 60 -10.34 4.49 -4.06
CA GLY A 60 -10.24 5.52 -5.10
C GLY A 60 -10.97 5.25 -6.40
N LYS A 61 -10.88 6.23 -7.31
CA LYS A 61 -11.25 6.01 -8.71
C LYS A 61 -10.24 5.02 -9.31
N PRO A 62 -10.67 3.85 -9.84
CA PRO A 62 -9.76 2.93 -10.52
C PRO A 62 -9.02 3.63 -11.66
N GLY A 63 -7.73 3.31 -11.84
CA GLY A 63 -6.92 3.83 -12.95
C GLY A 63 -6.43 5.28 -12.79
N MET A 64 -6.22 5.76 -11.56
CA MET A 64 -5.57 7.05 -11.36
C MET A 64 -4.07 6.98 -11.71
N GLU A 65 -3.69 7.80 -12.68
CA GLU A 65 -2.31 8.00 -13.10
C GLU A 65 -1.45 8.72 -12.04
N LEU A 66 -0.14 8.50 -12.06
CA LEU A 66 0.81 9.13 -11.13
C LEU A 66 0.70 10.67 -11.10
N HIS A 67 0.48 11.28 -12.27
CA HIS A 67 0.33 12.74 -12.36
C HIS A 67 -0.94 13.27 -11.66
N GLN A 68 -1.98 12.45 -11.53
CA GLN A 68 -3.21 12.84 -10.82
C GLN A 68 -3.02 12.69 -9.31
N LEU A 69 -2.34 11.62 -8.88
CA LEU A 69 -2.08 11.37 -7.46
C LEU A 69 -1.15 12.42 -6.84
N PHE A 70 -0.08 12.79 -7.54
CA PHE A 70 1.02 13.57 -6.96
C PHE A 70 1.03 15.06 -7.40
N ARG A 71 -0.04 15.59 -7.99
CA ARG A 71 -0.10 17.02 -8.35
C ARG A 71 -0.34 17.90 -7.11
N PHE A 72 0.22 19.11 -7.13
CA PHE A 72 0.07 20.08 -6.04
C PHE A 72 -1.13 21.04 -6.21
N ASN A 73 -1.74 21.08 -7.39
CA ASN A 73 -2.94 21.89 -7.64
C ASN A 73 -4.21 21.11 -7.22
N ILE A 74 -4.36 20.88 -5.92
CA ILE A 74 -5.49 20.18 -5.30
C ILE A 74 -5.94 20.99 -4.09
N SER A 75 -7.26 21.07 -3.86
CA SER A 75 -7.87 21.64 -2.67
C SER A 75 -8.38 20.55 -1.70
N PRO A 76 -8.61 20.86 -0.42
CA PRO A 76 -9.24 19.93 0.52
C PRO A 76 -10.58 19.39 0.02
N HIS A 77 -11.43 20.28 -0.53
CA HIS A 77 -12.73 19.91 -1.11
C HIS A 77 -12.58 18.93 -2.28
N TRP A 78 -11.58 19.11 -3.14
CA TRP A 78 -11.34 18.15 -4.22
C TRP A 78 -11.04 16.76 -3.66
N VAL A 79 -10.26 16.65 -2.58
CA VAL A 79 -9.96 15.35 -1.96
C VAL A 79 -11.23 14.71 -1.41
N THR A 80 -12.04 15.44 -0.65
CA THR A 80 -13.27 14.88 -0.08
C THR A 80 -14.33 14.54 -1.13
N ALA A 81 -14.34 15.24 -2.27
CA ALA A 81 -15.24 14.96 -3.39
C ALA A 81 -14.81 13.77 -4.26
N ASN A 82 -13.50 13.46 -4.33
CA ASN A 82 -12.97 12.44 -5.24
C ASN A 82 -12.68 11.09 -4.56
N TRP A 83 -12.74 11.03 -3.23
CA TRP A 83 -12.39 9.84 -2.47
C TRP A 83 -13.53 9.42 -1.55
N PRO A 84 -13.99 8.14 -1.63
CA PRO A 84 -15.13 7.67 -0.85
C PRO A 84 -14.84 7.64 0.66
N ARG A 85 -13.57 7.60 1.04
CA ARG A 85 -13.12 7.63 2.44
C ARG A 85 -11.90 8.51 2.59
N VAL A 86 -12.00 9.49 3.47
CA VAL A 86 -10.91 10.39 3.86
C VAL A 86 -10.79 10.38 5.38
N SER A 87 -9.57 10.28 5.89
CA SER A 87 -9.27 10.45 7.31
C SER A 87 -8.49 11.73 7.53
N THR A 88 -8.87 12.53 8.52
CA THR A 88 -8.18 13.76 8.89
C THR A 88 -7.05 13.48 9.87
N ILE A 89 -5.93 14.20 9.72
CA ILE A 89 -4.78 14.13 10.60
C ILE A 89 -4.35 15.55 10.90
N GLN A 90 -4.13 15.88 12.16
CA GLN A 90 -3.47 17.12 12.51
C GLN A 90 -2.02 16.84 12.85
N THR A 91 -1.10 17.56 12.22
CA THR A 91 0.32 17.46 12.55
C THR A 91 0.71 18.48 13.61
N SER A 92 1.81 18.25 14.31
CA SER A 92 2.42 19.23 15.23
C SER A 92 2.83 20.55 14.56
N THR A 93 2.86 20.59 13.22
CA THR A 93 3.19 21.78 12.43
C THR A 93 1.95 22.50 11.90
N ASN A 94 0.79 22.34 12.54
CA ASN A 94 -0.49 22.94 12.14
C ASN A 94 -0.89 22.65 10.68
N LEU A 95 -0.52 21.48 10.14
CA LEU A 95 -0.99 21.06 8.83
C LEU A 95 -2.22 20.19 8.99
N GLN A 96 -3.23 20.46 8.16
CA GLN A 96 -4.36 19.57 8.00
C GLN A 96 -4.01 18.49 6.98
N GLY A 97 -3.88 17.25 7.43
CA GLY A 97 -3.65 16.08 6.61
C GLY A 97 -4.96 15.42 6.20
N LEU A 98 -5.16 15.19 4.91
CA LEU A 98 -6.24 14.35 4.36
C LEU A 98 -5.62 13.06 3.84
N ARG A 99 -5.89 11.96 4.53
CA ARG A 99 -5.36 10.63 4.27
C ARG A 99 -6.38 9.76 3.55
N ILE A 100 -5.93 9.06 2.52
CA ILE A 100 -6.75 8.21 1.66
C ILE A 100 -6.05 6.87 1.35
N PRO A 101 -6.80 5.78 1.20
CA PRO A 101 -6.28 4.54 0.63
C PRO A 101 -6.12 4.68 -0.88
N VAL A 102 -5.01 4.19 -1.44
CA VAL A 102 -4.71 4.24 -2.87
C VAL A 102 -4.39 2.85 -3.39
N VAL A 103 -5.05 2.47 -4.49
CA VAL A 103 -4.74 1.31 -5.33
C VAL A 103 -4.86 1.79 -6.77
N THR A 104 -3.75 1.81 -7.52
CA THR A 104 -3.78 2.32 -8.91
C THR A 104 -4.18 1.26 -9.93
N GLY A 105 -4.03 -0.01 -9.60
CA GLY A 105 -4.38 -1.12 -10.49
C GLY A 105 -3.91 -2.47 -9.95
N THR A 106 -3.88 -3.47 -10.84
CA THR A 106 -3.47 -4.85 -10.55
C THR A 106 -2.15 -5.25 -11.20
N GLN A 107 -1.59 -4.38 -12.05
CA GLN A 107 -0.31 -4.59 -12.74
C GLN A 107 0.87 -4.54 -11.76
N LYS A 108 2.03 -5.04 -12.19
CA LYS A 108 3.23 -5.13 -11.34
C LYS A 108 3.71 -3.77 -10.85
N ASP A 109 3.53 -2.72 -11.65
CA ASP A 109 3.86 -1.34 -11.33
C ASP A 109 2.78 -0.59 -10.55
N ALA A 110 1.67 -1.26 -10.21
CA ALA A 110 0.61 -0.65 -9.44
C ALA A 110 1.08 -0.26 -8.04
N LEU A 111 0.67 0.94 -7.61
CA LEU A 111 0.91 1.44 -6.27
C LEU A 111 -0.26 1.04 -5.37
N VAL A 112 0.07 0.43 -4.23
CA VAL A 112 -0.89 0.04 -3.21
C VAL A 112 -0.45 0.62 -1.87
N GLY A 113 -1.26 1.47 -1.25
CA GLY A 113 -0.88 2.07 0.01
C GLY A 113 -1.77 3.22 0.47
N VAL A 114 -1.14 4.19 1.12
CA VAL A 114 -1.77 5.33 1.76
C VAL A 114 -1.13 6.61 1.26
N LEU A 115 -1.95 7.51 0.74
CA LEU A 115 -1.56 8.86 0.32
C LEU A 115 -2.12 9.87 1.32
N THR A 116 -1.31 10.85 1.72
CA THR A 116 -1.74 11.95 2.59
C THR A 116 -1.39 13.27 1.95
N TYR A 117 -2.40 14.12 1.74
CA TYR A 117 -2.27 15.51 1.32
C TYR A 117 -2.24 16.40 2.54
N TYR A 118 -1.26 17.28 2.67
CA TYR A 118 -1.15 18.22 3.79
C TYR A 118 -1.36 19.65 3.33
N PHE A 119 -2.34 20.29 3.94
CA PHE A 119 -2.72 21.67 3.68
C PHE A 119 -2.24 22.59 4.79
N ASP A 120 -1.84 23.81 4.44
CA ASP A 120 -1.62 24.88 5.41
C ASP A 120 -2.94 25.50 5.87
N SER A 121 -2.89 26.51 6.75
CA SER A 121 -4.08 27.21 7.26
C SER A 121 -4.84 28.02 6.20
N GLN A 122 -4.32 28.10 4.97
CA GLN A 122 -4.93 28.78 3.83
C GLN A 122 -5.44 27.77 2.80
N ASP A 123 -5.61 26.50 3.19
CA ASP A 123 -6.03 25.38 2.35
C ASP A 123 -5.14 25.13 1.13
N ARG A 124 -3.87 25.56 1.18
CA ARG A 124 -2.90 25.29 0.10
C ARG A 124 -2.18 23.98 0.36
N LEU A 125 -2.11 23.13 -0.66
CA LEU A 125 -1.36 21.88 -0.58
C LEU A 125 0.14 22.16 -0.50
N VAL A 126 0.75 21.90 0.65
CA VAL A 126 2.17 22.18 0.91
C VAL A 126 3.04 20.93 0.91
N ARG A 127 2.45 19.74 1.11
CA ARG A 127 3.15 18.47 1.15
C ARG A 127 2.26 17.30 0.73
N ILE A 128 2.86 16.33 0.06
CA ILE A 128 2.26 15.04 -0.23
C ILE A 128 3.15 13.96 0.38
N SER A 129 2.56 12.99 1.09
CA SER A 129 3.29 11.79 1.51
C SER A 129 2.59 10.52 1.05
N PHE A 130 3.36 9.55 0.58
CA PHE A 130 2.87 8.23 0.22
C PHE A 130 3.67 7.16 0.95
N GLN A 131 2.96 6.16 1.43
CA GLN A 131 3.54 4.94 1.97
C GLN A 131 2.80 3.74 1.44
N GLY A 132 3.52 2.80 0.87
CA GLY A 132 2.90 1.65 0.24
C GLY A 132 3.89 0.73 -0.40
N HIS A 133 3.40 -0.02 -1.39
CA HIS A 133 4.16 -1.03 -2.09
C HIS A 133 3.94 -0.97 -3.59
N THR A 134 4.89 -1.54 -4.33
CA THR A 134 4.81 -1.85 -5.75
C THR A 134 5.61 -3.13 -6.04
N GLY A 135 5.35 -3.78 -7.16
CA GLY A 135 6.19 -4.85 -7.69
C GLY A 135 7.28 -4.34 -8.65
N ASP A 136 7.12 -3.12 -9.17
CA ASP A 136 8.04 -2.46 -10.10
C ASP A 136 8.04 -0.94 -9.83
N GLU A 137 9.16 -0.44 -9.33
CA GLU A 137 9.34 0.95 -8.96
C GLU A 137 9.67 1.87 -10.13
N ARG A 138 10.06 1.32 -11.29
CA ARG A 138 10.65 2.09 -12.39
C ARG A 138 9.75 3.25 -12.85
N PRO A 139 8.42 3.06 -13.06
CA PRO A 139 7.55 4.17 -13.47
C PRO A 139 7.47 5.28 -12.43
N LEU A 140 7.36 4.92 -11.14
CA LEU A 140 7.33 5.89 -10.04
C LEU A 140 8.64 6.67 -9.94
N VAL A 141 9.77 5.97 -9.96
CA VAL A 141 11.10 6.59 -9.89
C VAL A 141 11.27 7.56 -11.06
N GLN A 142 11.02 7.11 -12.30
CA GLN A 142 11.14 7.95 -13.48
C GLN A 142 10.24 9.19 -13.41
N TYR A 143 9.00 9.03 -12.96
CA TYR A 143 8.09 10.14 -12.73
C TYR A 143 8.65 11.13 -11.71
N CYS A 144 9.16 10.66 -10.57
CA CYS A 144 9.73 11.55 -9.55
C CYS A 144 11.01 12.26 -9.99
N LEU A 145 11.89 11.59 -10.74
CA LEU A 145 13.09 12.19 -11.30
C LEU A 145 12.74 13.31 -12.29
N LYS A 146 11.75 13.09 -13.16
CA LYS A 146 11.34 14.05 -14.19
C LYS A 146 10.51 15.21 -13.63
N GLN A 147 9.49 14.91 -12.83
CA GLN A 147 8.49 15.90 -12.42
C GLN A 147 8.89 16.69 -11.18
N PHE A 148 9.69 16.11 -10.29
CA PHE A 148 10.09 16.74 -9.02
C PHE A 148 11.60 16.91 -8.89
N GLU A 149 12.34 16.66 -9.98
CA GLU A 149 13.79 16.83 -10.04
C GLU A 149 14.55 16.04 -8.97
N LEU A 150 13.97 14.92 -8.50
CA LEU A 150 14.69 14.02 -7.60
C LEU A 150 15.94 13.51 -8.32
N ARG A 151 16.99 13.23 -7.54
CA ARG A 151 18.23 12.62 -8.03
C ARG A 151 18.63 11.47 -7.14
N VAL A 152 19.24 10.44 -7.74
CA VAL A 152 19.86 9.34 -7.00
C VAL A 152 20.81 9.94 -5.98
N THR A 153 20.68 9.53 -4.72
CA THR A 153 21.52 10.04 -3.64
C THR A 153 22.17 8.88 -2.90
N PRO A 154 23.26 8.29 -3.43
CA PRO A 154 23.91 7.11 -2.83
C PRO A 154 24.39 7.36 -1.40
N LYS A 155 24.75 8.61 -1.08
CA LYS A 155 25.18 9.03 0.27
C LYS A 155 24.10 8.86 1.34
N LEU A 156 22.82 8.73 0.95
CA LEU A 156 21.70 8.49 1.87
C LEU A 156 21.35 6.99 1.97
N GLY A 157 21.99 6.13 1.18
CA GLY A 157 21.71 4.70 1.09
C GLY A 157 21.19 4.25 -0.27
N SER A 158 21.11 2.93 -0.45
CA SER A 158 20.55 2.31 -1.65
C SER A 158 19.06 2.60 -1.79
N GLY A 159 18.60 2.82 -3.03
CA GLY A 159 17.20 3.11 -3.34
C GLY A 159 16.70 4.47 -2.85
N MET A 160 17.62 5.39 -2.54
CA MET A 160 17.30 6.74 -2.08
C MET A 160 17.44 7.76 -3.20
N TYR A 161 16.41 8.58 -3.37
CA TYR A 161 16.35 9.66 -4.32
C TYR A 161 15.87 10.92 -3.62
N ALA A 162 16.55 12.05 -3.83
CA ALA A 162 16.22 13.28 -3.13
C ALA A 162 16.27 14.47 -4.08
N TYR A 163 15.36 15.42 -3.88
CA TYR A 163 15.53 16.77 -4.34
C TYR A 163 16.18 17.57 -3.22
N LYS A 164 17.30 18.22 -3.52
CA LYS A 164 18.09 18.97 -2.54
C LYS A 164 18.19 20.44 -2.94
N ARG A 165 18.04 21.33 -1.96
CA ARG A 165 18.30 22.77 -2.12
C ARG A 165 19.30 23.20 -1.07
N ARG A 166 20.41 23.83 -1.48
CA ARG A 166 21.52 24.22 -0.59
C ARG A 166 22.01 23.06 0.29
N GLY A 167 22.16 21.88 -0.32
CA GLY A 167 22.62 20.65 0.36
C GLY A 167 21.57 19.94 1.24
N ARG A 168 20.44 20.58 1.57
CA ARG A 168 19.39 19.99 2.40
C ARG A 168 18.34 19.28 1.54
N PRO A 169 17.95 18.03 1.87
CA PRO A 169 16.87 17.34 1.17
C PRO A 169 15.52 17.96 1.53
N LEU A 170 14.76 18.35 0.50
CA LEU A 170 13.41 18.90 0.64
C LEU A 170 12.34 17.89 0.24
N SER A 171 12.62 16.98 -0.69
CA SER A 171 11.74 15.87 -1.06
C SER A 171 12.56 14.59 -1.13
N LEU A 172 11.96 13.46 -0.75
CA LEU A 172 12.65 12.19 -0.63
C LEU A 172 11.76 11.05 -1.13
N LEU A 173 12.30 10.21 -2.00
CA LEU A 173 11.77 8.91 -2.35
C LEU A 173 12.75 7.86 -1.83
N ARG A 174 12.22 6.89 -1.11
CA ARG A 174 12.91 5.68 -0.68
C ARG A 174 12.17 4.48 -1.24
N VAL A 175 12.92 3.62 -1.92
CA VAL A 175 12.47 2.31 -2.37
C VAL A 175 13.39 1.26 -1.75
N ARG A 176 12.81 0.23 -1.15
CA ARG A 176 13.57 -0.92 -0.63
C ARG A 176 12.81 -2.22 -0.89
N ARG A 177 13.50 -3.35 -0.86
CA ARG A 177 12.83 -4.65 -0.85
C ARG A 177 11.97 -4.80 0.40
N ALA A 178 10.78 -5.33 0.22
CA ALA A 178 9.94 -5.75 1.32
C ALA A 178 10.67 -6.85 2.11
N PRO A 179 10.57 -6.87 3.46
CA PRO A 179 11.23 -7.88 4.29
C PRO A 179 10.69 -9.30 4.03
N VAL A 180 9.46 -9.39 3.52
CA VAL A 180 8.81 -10.66 3.15
C VAL A 180 8.15 -10.48 1.80
N ILE A 181 8.48 -11.34 0.84
CA ILE A 181 7.86 -11.39 -0.48
C ILE A 181 6.99 -12.64 -0.53
N ARG A 182 5.70 -12.48 -0.80
CA ARG A 182 4.76 -13.61 -0.96
C ARG A 182 4.46 -13.80 -2.43
N ALA A 183 4.44 -15.05 -2.88
CA ALA A 183 4.05 -15.40 -4.25
C ALA A 183 2.62 -14.93 -4.59
N SER A 184 1.73 -14.89 -3.59
CA SER A 184 0.33 -14.44 -3.75
C SER A 184 0.18 -12.92 -3.89
N THR A 185 1.22 -12.12 -3.64
CA THR A 185 1.18 -10.66 -3.73
C THR A 185 2.41 -10.11 -4.46
N PRO A 186 2.54 -10.35 -5.78
CA PRO A 186 3.72 -9.95 -6.55
C PRO A 186 3.93 -8.42 -6.57
N ASN A 187 2.85 -7.65 -6.42
CA ASN A 187 2.86 -6.18 -6.39
C ASN A 187 3.30 -5.60 -5.04
N ALA A 188 3.72 -6.45 -4.10
CA ALA A 188 4.16 -6.05 -2.76
C ALA A 188 5.64 -6.39 -2.49
N SER A 189 6.45 -6.56 -3.54
CA SER A 189 7.87 -6.94 -3.38
C SER A 189 8.77 -5.78 -2.99
N LEU A 190 8.33 -4.53 -3.23
CA LEU A 190 9.05 -3.31 -2.87
C LEU A 190 8.19 -2.44 -1.95
N GLU A 191 8.80 -1.92 -0.90
CA GLU A 191 8.22 -0.89 -0.06
C GLU A 191 8.66 0.49 -0.57
N VAL A 192 7.70 1.40 -0.63
CA VAL A 192 7.86 2.78 -1.10
C VAL A 192 7.50 3.72 0.03
N SER A 193 8.40 4.65 0.32
CA SER A 193 8.14 5.84 1.14
C SER A 193 8.50 7.08 0.36
N LEU A 194 7.53 7.96 0.14
CA LEU A 194 7.69 9.20 -0.63
C LEU A 194 7.18 10.38 0.20
N GLU A 195 7.99 11.44 0.28
CA GLU A 195 7.56 12.75 0.71
C GLU A 195 7.96 13.79 -0.34
N LEU A 196 6.96 14.53 -0.81
CA LEU A 196 7.13 15.65 -1.72
C LEU A 196 6.70 16.92 -0.99
N ASN A 197 7.61 17.88 -0.84
CA ASN A 197 7.24 19.23 -0.43
C ASN A 197 6.99 20.10 -1.68
N HIS A 198 6.07 21.05 -1.57
CA HIS A 198 5.66 21.90 -2.69
C HIS A 198 6.90 22.61 -3.29
N PRO A 199 7.16 22.54 -4.62
CA PRO A 199 8.42 22.99 -5.21
C PRO A 199 8.77 24.46 -4.95
N ARG A 200 7.75 25.32 -4.87
CA ARG A 200 7.90 26.76 -4.61
C ARG A 200 7.97 27.13 -3.12
N LEU A 201 7.63 26.19 -2.22
CA LEU A 201 7.64 26.44 -0.78
C LEU A 201 8.85 25.74 -0.19
N SER A 202 9.79 26.51 0.34
CA SER A 202 10.93 25.95 1.05
C SER A 202 10.47 25.37 2.38
N ARG A 203 10.15 24.07 2.40
CA ARG A 203 9.76 23.33 3.60
C ARG A 203 10.70 22.15 3.78
N GLU A 204 11.19 21.96 5.00
CA GLU A 204 12.00 20.81 5.35
C GLU A 204 11.18 19.52 5.33
N LEU A 205 11.86 18.39 5.19
CA LEU A 205 11.24 17.08 5.37
C LEU A 205 10.55 16.96 6.73
N SER A 206 9.46 16.20 6.80
CA SER A 206 8.86 15.82 8.09
C SER A 206 9.87 15.08 8.98
N SER A 207 9.67 15.12 10.30
CA SER A 207 10.50 14.36 11.25
C SER A 207 10.62 12.89 10.86
N LYS A 208 9.51 12.29 10.41
CA LYS A 208 9.46 10.91 9.94
C LYS A 208 10.45 10.61 8.81
N PHE A 209 10.62 11.52 7.86
CA PHE A 209 11.53 11.34 6.73
C PHE A 209 12.95 11.77 7.05
N ARG A 210 13.13 12.79 7.91
CA ARG A 210 14.47 13.17 8.40
C ARG A 210 15.14 12.04 9.17
N ASN A 211 14.38 11.26 9.95
CA ASN A 211 14.90 10.12 10.70
C ASN A 211 15.28 8.91 9.82
N GLN A 212 15.11 9.01 8.49
CA GLN A 212 15.50 7.97 7.53
C GLN A 212 16.75 8.33 6.71
N LEU A 213 17.29 9.54 6.91
CA LEU A 213 18.54 10.01 6.32
C LEU A 213 19.72 9.58 7.17
#